data_AF-A0A168NR93-F1
#
_entry.id   AF-A0A168NR93-F1
#
_cell.length_a   1.000
_cell.length_b   1.000
_cell.length_c   1.000
_cell.angle_alpha   90.00
_cell.angle_beta   90.00
_cell.angle_gamma   90.00
#
_symmetry.space_group_name_H-M   'P 1'
#
loop_
_entity.id
_entity.type
_entity.pdbx_description
1 polymer ?
#
loop_
_entity_poly.entity_id
_entity_poly.type
_entity_poly.pdbx_seq_one_letter_code
_entity_poly.pdbx_strand_id
1 'polypeptide(L)' 'MDLFFKIIEKMTIFEGNKIIVTLLDVTEVEVVIE' A
#
# COMPACT_ATOMS: atom_id res chain seq x y z
N MET A 1 4.58 15.50 -3.95
CA MET A 1 4.96 14.15 -3.45
C MET A 1 3.67 13.33 -3.36
N ASP A 2 2.87 13.32 -4.44
CA ASP A 2 1.44 12.97 -4.39
C ASP A 2 1.05 12.00 -5.52
N LEU A 3 2.05 11.53 -6.28
CA LEU A 3 1.81 10.63 -7.42
C LEU A 3 1.60 9.18 -6.97
N PHE A 4 2.18 8.78 -5.83
CA PHE A 4 2.02 7.44 -5.27
C PHE A 4 0.56 7.16 -4.87
N PHE A 5 -0.14 8.13 -4.24
CA PHE A 5 -1.53 7.95 -3.84
C PHE A 5 -2.50 7.77 -5.01
N LYS A 6 -2.17 8.28 -6.21
CA LYS A 6 -3.02 8.07 -7.40
C LYS A 6 -2.93 6.67 -8.00
N ILE A 7 -1.87 5.91 -7.69
CA ILE A 7 -1.67 4.54 -8.19
C ILE A 7 -2.21 3.50 -7.19
N ILE A 8 -2.45 3.90 -5.94
CA ILE A 8 -2.96 3.00 -4.91
C ILE A 8 -4.47 2.86 -5.09
N GLU A 9 -4.90 1.63 -5.37
CA GLU A 9 -6.31 1.29 -5.49
C GLU A 9 -6.92 1.00 -4.12
N LYS A 10 -6.17 0.32 -3.24
CA LYS A 10 -6.61 -0.04 -1.90
C LYS A 10 -5.43 -0.10 -0.94
N MET A 11 -5.62 0.48 0.25
CA MET A 11 -4.66 0.42 1.35
C MET A 11 -5.31 -0.30 2.53
N THR A 12 -4.68 -1.36 3.04
CA THR A 12 -5.12 -2.08 4.24
C THR A 12 -3.99 -2.08 5.27
N ILE A 13 -4.26 -1.50 6.44
CA ILE A 13 -3.29 -1.43 7.54
C ILE A 13 -3.63 -2.55 8.52
N PHE A 14 -2.67 -3.45 8.73
CA PHE A 14 -2.77 -4.54 9.69
C PHE A 14 -1.89 -4.23 10.90
N GLU A 15 -2.55 -4.08 12.06
CA GLU A 15 -1.94 -4.04 13.41
C GLU A 15 -0.70 -3.13 13.55
N GLY A 16 -0.68 -2.00 12.85
CA GLY A 16 0.34 -0.95 12.99
C GLY A 16 1.73 -1.27 12.41
N ASN A 17 2.03 -2.55 12.15
CA ASN A 17 3.37 -3.00 11.73
C ASN A 17 3.42 -3.45 10.25
N LYS A 18 2.26 -3.67 9.63
CA LYS A 18 2.19 -4.13 8.25
C LYS A 18 1.17 -3.32 7.44
N ILE A 19 1.61 -2.79 6.31
CA ILE A 19 0.75 -2.13 5.34
C ILE A 19 0.72 -3.00 4.08
N ILE A 20 -0.49 -3.34 3.63
CA ILE A 20 -0.71 -3.98 2.33
C ILE A 20 -1.29 -2.93 1.40
N VAL A 21 -0.59 -2.71 0.29
CA VAL A 21 -0.98 -1.73 -0.74
C VAL A 21 -1.24 -2.49 -2.03
N THR A 22 -2.45 -2.32 -2.58
CA THR A 22 -2.79 -2.81 -3.91
C THR A 22 -2.67 -1.65 -4.88
N LEU A 23 -1.87 -1.83 -5.92
CA LEU A 23 -1.70 -0.89 -7.02
C LEU A 23 -2.74 -1.17 -8.13
N LEU A 24 -3.04 -0.16 -8.94
CA LEU A 24 -3.98 -0.26 -10.08
C LEU A 24 -3.61 -1.32 -11.14
N ASP A 25 -2.37 -1.80 -11.13
CA ASP A 25 -1.87 -2.87 -12.00
C ASP A 25 -2.01 -4.26 -11.37
N VAL A 26 -2.77 -4.39 -10.28
CA VAL A 26 -2.98 -5.62 -9.49
C VAL A 26 -1.71 -6.08 -8.75
N THR A 27 -0.68 -5.24 -8.68
CA THR A 27 0.50 -5.55 -7.86
C THR A 27 0.19 -5.33 -6.39
N GLU A 28 0.46 -6.34 -5.56
CA GLU A 28 0.39 -6.23 -4.10
C GLU A 28 1.79 -5.95 -3.53
N VAL A 29 1.89 -4.87 -2.77
CA VAL A 29 3.13 -4.46 -2.08
C VAL A 29 2.90 -4.59 -0.59
N GLU A 30 3.71 -5.43 0.05
CA GLU A 30 3.76 -5.54 1.51
C GLU A 30 4.87 -4.63 2.04
N VAL A 31 4.50 -3.70 2.90
CA VAL A 31 5.43 -2.81 3.59
C VAL A 31 5.41 -3.15 5.06
N VAL A 32 6.58 -3.50 5.59
CA VAL A 32 6.81 -3.64 7.03
C VAL A 32 7.42 -2.33 7.52
N ILE A 33 6.83 -1.75 8.56
CA ILE A 33 7.41 -0.58 9.23
C ILE A 33 8.30 -1.12 10.35
N GLU A 34 9.62 -0.93 10.25
CA GLU A 34 10.59 -1.16 11.33
C GLU A 34 10.78 0.09 12.21
#